data_AF-A0A8T5TKP1-F1
#
_entry.id   AF-A0A8T5TKP1-F1
#
_cell.length_a   1.000
_cell.length_b   1.000
_cell.length_c   1.000
_cell.angle_alpha   90.00
_cell.angle_beta   90.00
_cell.angle_gamma   90.00
#
_symmetry.space_group_name_H-M   'P 1'
#
loop_
_entity.id
_entity.type
_entity.pdbx_description
1 polymer ?
#
loop_
_entity_poly.entity_id
_entity_poly.type
_entity_poly.pdbx_seq_one_letter_code
_entity_poly.pdbx_strand_id
1 'polypeptide(L)'
;MIEEFMGYQRPNGEVGIRNKIAIISSVVCVNHVVQQIANKVKDAVPITHPLGCGQFGPDYSNTLNTLIGLGTNPNVFGALVVGLGCENISSR
;
A
#
# COMPACT_ATOMS: atom_id res chain seq x y z
N MET A 1 -4.41 -13.15 -32.93
CA MET A 1 -5.66 -13.08 -32.15
C MET A 1 -5.40 -12.10 -31.02
N ILE A 2 -6.21 -11.06 -30.88
CA ILE A 2 -6.07 -10.12 -29.75
C ILE A 2 -7.00 -10.66 -28.66
N GLU A 3 -6.43 -11.11 -27.56
CA GLU A 3 -7.20 -11.55 -26.41
C GLU A 3 -7.53 -10.33 -25.55
N GLU A 4 -8.82 -10.08 -25.33
CA GLU A 4 -9.32 -8.95 -24.54
C GLU A 4 -9.89 -9.44 -23.21
N PHE A 5 -9.79 -8.62 -22.17
CA PHE A 5 -10.38 -8.89 -20.86
C PHE A 5 -10.94 -7.62 -20.22
N MET A 6 -11.89 -7.78 -19.30
CA MET A 6 -12.43 -6.67 -18.52
C MET A 6 -11.44 -6.26 -17.41
N GLY A 7 -10.92 -5.04 -17.48
CA GLY A 7 -9.94 -4.51 -16.51
C GLY A 7 -10.25 -3.08 -16.05
N TYR A 8 -9.54 -2.65 -15.01
CA TYR A 8 -9.59 -1.29 -14.47
C TYR A 8 -8.42 -0.49 -15.02
N GLN A 9 -8.70 0.40 -15.98
CA GLN A 9 -7.69 1.27 -16.58
C GLN A 9 -7.28 2.38 -15.59
N ARG A 10 -5.98 2.66 -15.52
CA ARG A 10 -5.38 3.70 -14.68
C ARG A 10 -4.95 4.91 -15.53
N PRO A 11 -4.83 6.13 -14.96
CA PRO A 11 -4.41 7.31 -15.70
C PRO A 11 -3.03 7.21 -16.37
N ASN A 12 -2.13 6.36 -15.84
CA ASN A 12 -0.80 6.09 -16.40
C ASN A 12 -0.82 5.06 -17.54
N GLY A 13 -1.98 4.53 -17.93
CA GLY A 13 -2.15 3.54 -19.00
C GLY A 13 -2.03 2.08 -18.55
N GLU A 14 -1.66 1.81 -17.30
CA GLU A 14 -1.65 0.45 -16.75
C GLU A 14 -3.08 -0.06 -16.48
N VAL A 15 -3.24 -1.38 -16.40
CA VAL A 15 -4.54 -2.03 -16.22
C VAL A 15 -4.49 -3.04 -15.07
N GLY A 16 -5.39 -2.89 -14.11
CA GLY A 16 -5.59 -3.86 -13.02
C GLY A 16 -6.71 -4.84 -13.32
N ILE A 17 -6.61 -6.06 -12.79
CA ILE A 17 -7.70 -7.06 -12.78
C ILE A 17 -8.58 -6.97 -11.52
N ARG A 18 -8.21 -6.11 -10.57
CA ARG A 18 -8.96 -5.82 -9.34
C ARG A 18 -8.97 -4.31 -9.08
N ASN A 19 -9.86 -3.87 -8.19
CA ASN A 19 -10.00 -2.47 -7.82
C ASN A 19 -10.05 -2.30 -6.30
N LYS A 20 -8.90 -2.42 -5.65
CA LYS A 20 -8.77 -2.40 -4.19
C LYS A 20 -8.29 -1.06 -3.67
N ILE A 21 -8.57 -0.76 -2.40
CA ILE A 21 -7.99 0.38 -1.69
C ILE A 21 -6.89 -0.15 -0.77
N ALA A 22 -5.66 0.27 -0.97
CA ALA A 22 -4.55 -0.15 -0.12
C ALA A 22 -4.52 0.70 1.15
N ILE A 23 -4.57 0.08 2.34
CA ILE A 23 -4.34 0.75 3.62
C ILE A 23 -2.95 0.36 4.10
N ILE A 24 -1.98 1.25 3.96
CA ILE A 24 -0.55 0.95 4.12
C ILE A 24 -0.06 1.45 5.47
N SER A 25 0.63 0.57 6.20
CA SER A 25 1.32 0.91 7.44
C SER A 25 2.66 1.57 7.11
N SER A 26 2.93 2.75 7.67
CA SER A 26 4.26 3.36 7.61
C SER A 26 5.24 2.76 8.62
N VAL A 27 4.71 2.11 9.67
CA VAL A 27 5.48 1.50 10.75
C VAL A 27 4.66 0.41 11.45
N VAL A 28 5.34 -0.56 12.07
CA VAL A 28 4.71 -1.66 12.82
C VAL A 28 3.68 -1.19 13.87
N CYS A 29 3.90 -0.04 14.53
CA CYS A 29 3.04 0.47 15.59
C CYS A 29 1.59 0.77 15.12
N VAL A 30 1.38 1.01 13.82
CA VAL A 30 0.04 1.30 13.27
C VAL A 30 -0.63 0.10 12.62
N ASN A 31 0.00 -1.08 12.60
CA ASN A 31 -0.54 -2.27 11.92
C ASN A 31 -1.97 -2.62 12.37
N HIS A 32 -2.25 -2.52 13.68
CA HIS A 32 -3.58 -2.81 14.22
C HIS A 32 -4.62 -1.78 13.74
N VAL A 33 -4.24 -0.50 13.68
CA VAL A 33 -5.10 0.58 13.17
C VAL A 33 -5.41 0.36 11.68
N VAL A 34 -4.39 0.02 10.89
CA VAL A 34 -4.51 -0.29 9.47
C VAL A 34 -5.47 -1.46 9.21
N GLN A 35 -5.35 -2.54 9.98
CA GLN A 35 -6.28 -3.68 9.91
C GLN A 35 -7.72 -3.26 10.26
N GLN A 36 -7.90 -2.47 11.32
CA GLN A 36 -9.22 -1.99 11.71
C GLN A 36 -9.87 -1.09 10.63
N ILE A 37 -9.10 -0.21 9.99
CA ILE A 37 -9.59 0.63 8.89
C ILE A 37 -10.02 -0.26 7.72
N ALA A 38 -9.17 -1.19 7.31
CA ALA A 38 -9.46 -2.07 6.18
C ALA A 38 -10.71 -2.94 6.42
N ASN A 39 -10.92 -3.43 7.65
CA ASN A 39 -12.11 -4.22 7.99
C ASN A 39 -13.43 -3.44 7.94
N LYS A 40 -13.39 -2.10 7.95
CA LYS A 40 -14.57 -1.23 7.90
C LYS A 40 -14.90 -0.73 6.50
N VAL A 41 -14.00 -0.94 5.53
CA VAL A 41 -14.14 -0.39 4.17
C VAL A 41 -14.19 -1.53 3.16
N LYS A 42 -15.27 -1.60 2.38
CA LYS A 42 -15.40 -2.59 1.32
C LYS A 42 -14.25 -2.45 0.31
N ASP A 43 -13.70 -3.59 -0.11
CA ASP A 43 -12.59 -3.65 -1.07
C ASP A 43 -11.28 -3.00 -0.61
N ALA A 44 -11.16 -2.65 0.68
CA ALA A 44 -9.90 -2.26 1.28
C ALA A 44 -9.06 -3.49 1.65
N VAL A 45 -7.74 -3.37 1.50
CA VAL A 45 -6.76 -4.41 1.86
C VAL A 45 -5.72 -3.81 2.80
N PRO A 46 -5.48 -4.41 3.99
CA PRO A 46 -4.44 -3.96 4.88
C PRO A 46 -3.07 -4.41 4.37
N ILE A 47 -2.13 -3.48 4.32
CA ILE A 47 -0.72 -3.73 3.98
C ILE A 47 0.09 -3.37 5.22
N THR A 48 0.45 -4.41 5.97
CA THR A 48 1.19 -4.31 7.23
C THR A 48 2.60 -4.87 7.06
N HIS A 49 3.54 -4.38 7.84
CA HIS A 49 4.90 -4.93 7.89
C HIS A 49 5.44 -4.95 9.33
N PRO A 50 6.39 -5.83 9.67
CA PRO A 50 6.85 -6.01 11.06
C PRO A 50 7.96 -5.03 11.47
N LEU A 51 8.30 -4.06 10.63
CA LEU A 51 9.52 -3.26 10.77
C LEU A 51 9.26 -1.95 11.52
N GLY A 52 10.15 -1.62 12.45
CA GLY A 52 10.08 -0.40 13.27
C GLY A 52 10.80 0.80 12.65
N CYS A 53 10.88 1.89 13.41
CA CYS A 53 11.52 3.14 12.99
C CYS A 53 13.05 3.04 12.87
N GLY A 54 13.69 2.03 13.47
CA GLY A 54 15.14 1.86 13.47
C GLY A 54 15.75 1.32 12.16
N GLN A 55 15.08 1.53 11.03
CA GLN A 55 15.59 1.11 9.72
C GLN A 55 16.49 2.18 9.12
N PHE A 56 17.61 1.76 8.56
CA PHE A 56 18.60 2.63 7.94
C PHE A 56 19.16 2.02 6.65
N GLY A 57 19.68 2.87 5.77
CA GLY A 57 20.37 2.43 4.56
C GLY A 57 19.54 1.45 3.71
N PRO A 58 20.09 0.29 3.33
CA PRO A 58 19.38 -0.69 2.50
C PRO A 58 18.07 -1.20 3.10
N ASP A 59 17.98 -1.37 4.42
CA ASP A 59 16.75 -1.88 5.06
C ASP A 59 15.59 -0.89 4.89
N TYR A 60 15.88 0.39 5.12
CA TYR A 60 14.92 1.46 4.89
C TYR A 60 14.48 1.51 3.42
N SER A 61 15.45 1.53 2.49
CA SER A 61 15.17 1.63 1.06
C SER A 61 14.38 0.44 0.54
N ASN A 62 14.69 -0.78 1.00
CA ASN A 62 13.97 -1.99 0.58
C ASN A 62 12.52 -1.97 1.06
N THR A 63 12.28 -1.59 2.32
CA THR A 63 10.93 -1.45 2.85
C THR A 63 10.16 -0.38 2.10
N LEU A 64 10.76 0.81 1.92
CA LEU A 64 10.13 1.91 1.20
C LEU A 64 9.74 1.51 -0.22
N ASN A 65 10.68 0.94 -0.99
CA ASN A 65 10.42 0.52 -2.37
C ASN A 65 9.35 -0.56 -2.45
N THR A 66 9.33 -1.49 -1.48
CA THR A 66 8.30 -2.53 -1.40
C THR A 66 6.91 -1.92 -1.16
N LEU A 67 6.79 -1.01 -0.20
CA LEU A 67 5.51 -0.35 0.11
C LEU A 67 5.03 0.53 -1.05
N ILE A 68 5.94 1.26 -1.72
CA ILE A 68 5.64 2.02 -2.94
C ILE A 68 5.10 1.07 -4.01
N GLY A 69 5.82 -0.01 -4.33
CA GLY A 69 5.40 -0.96 -5.37
C GLY A 69 4.05 -1.61 -5.09
N LEU A 70 3.74 -1.88 -3.82
CA LEU A 70 2.43 -2.37 -3.40
C LEU A 70 1.33 -1.31 -3.56
N GLY A 71 1.61 -0.05 -3.19
CA GLY A 71 0.67 1.07 -3.30
C GLY A 71 0.42 1.53 -4.74
N THR A 72 1.41 1.39 -5.62
CA THR A 72 1.31 1.76 -7.05
C THR A 72 0.91 0.59 -7.95
N ASN A 73 0.59 -0.58 -7.40
CA ASN A 73 0.15 -1.73 -8.19
C ASN A 73 -1.15 -1.38 -8.96
N PRO A 74 -1.31 -1.76 -10.25
CA PRO A 74 -2.52 -1.46 -11.02
C PRO A 74 -3.82 -2.00 -10.42
N ASN A 75 -3.75 -3.01 -9.54
CA ASN A 75 -4.92 -3.52 -8.81
C ASN A 75 -5.39 -2.61 -7.66
N VAL A 76 -4.60 -1.60 -7.31
CA VAL A 76 -4.90 -0.58 -6.30
C VAL A 76 -5.48 0.64 -7.02
N PHE A 77 -6.71 1.00 -6.65
CA PHE A 77 -7.37 2.23 -7.11
C PHE A 77 -6.77 3.46 -6.43
N GLY A 78 -6.51 3.34 -5.13
CA GLY A 78 -5.96 4.39 -4.30
C GLY A 78 -5.35 3.81 -3.04
N ALA A 79 -4.40 4.55 -2.47
CA ALA A 79 -3.68 4.17 -1.27
C ALA A 79 -3.91 5.20 -0.16
N LEU A 80 -4.17 4.71 1.06
CA LEU A 80 -4.14 5.47 2.29
C LEU A 80 -2.91 5.03 3.09
N VAL A 81 -1.95 5.92 3.29
CA VAL A 81 -0.79 5.67 4.14
C VAL A 81 -1.09 6.16 5.55
N VAL A 82 -0.97 5.27 6.54
CA VAL A 82 -1.27 5.55 7.94
C VAL A 82 0.03 5.68 8.70
N GLY A 83 0.17 6.77 9.45
CA GLY A 83 1.34 7.08 10.27
C GLY A 83 0.98 7.52 11.69
N LEU A 84 1.95 7.43 12.60
CA LEU A 84 1.83 7.85 14.00
C LEU A 84 2.76 9.02 14.36
N GLY A 85 3.83 9.22 13.58
CA GLY A 85 4.74 10.36 13.64
C GLY A 85 6.16 10.07 14.11
N CYS A 86 6.47 8.85 14.59
CA CYS A 86 7.82 8.47 15.02
C CYS A 86 8.62 7.74 13.93
N GLU A 87 7.98 7.44 12.81
CA GLU A 87 8.53 6.66 11.71
C GLU A 87 9.39 7.47 10.74
N ASN A 88 10.33 6.79 10.09
CA ASN A 88 11.14 7.38 9.01
C ASN A 88 10.39 7.37 7.67
N ILE A 89 9.47 6.41 7.46
CA ILE A 89 8.65 6.35 6.24
C ILE A 89 7.50 7.35 6.42
N SER A 90 7.63 8.52 5.80
CA SER A 90 6.62 9.58 5.93
C SER A 90 5.29 9.18 5.29
N SER A 91 4.18 9.40 6.01
CA SER A 91 2.82 9.37 5.47
C SER A 91 2.35 10.74 4.95
N ARG A 92 3.20 11.77 5.06
CA ARG A 92 2.98 13.12 4.53
C ARG A 92 3.71 13.30 3.22
#